data_AF-A0A9J6DWW8-F1
#
_entry.id   AF-A0A9J6DWW8-F1
#
_cell.length_a   1.000
_cell.length_b   1.000
_cell.length_c   1.000
_cell.angle_alpha   90.00
_cell.angle_beta   90.00
_cell.angle_gamma   90.00
#
_symmetry.space_group_name_H-M   'P 1'
#
loop_
_entity.id
_entity.type
_entity.pdbx_description
1 polymer ?
#
loop_
_entity_poly.entity_id
_entity_poly.type
_entity_poly.pdbx_seq_one_letter_code
_entity_poly.pdbx_strand_id
1 'polypeptide(L)'
;MSKDAYDGLAQNLTEKMKRTLTPASDGVFSKNCLGMVTVKGTICVHCRYLRKSLLARKSKLKKKRVTHNLSHKLRMANQKTKRIASRLCTLAGQVRAMKEENSRLSDETFLGRIKELPPKQQEAALHMFKAAKRKSVRGMRYSKEWILECLIMRMKGPKLY
;
A
#
# COMPACT_ATOMS: atom_id res chain seq x y z
N MET A 1 37.89 -14.27 -15.34
CA MET A 1 37.40 -13.57 -16.55
C MET A 1 38.50 -12.65 -17.04
N SER A 2 38.85 -12.67 -18.34
CA SER A 2 39.73 -11.63 -18.92
C SER A 2 39.15 -10.24 -18.67
N LYS A 3 40.01 -9.22 -18.53
CA LYS A 3 39.64 -7.81 -18.32
C LYS A 3 38.58 -7.34 -19.35
N ASP A 4 38.71 -7.79 -20.59
CA ASP A 4 37.78 -7.47 -21.69
C ASP A 4 36.36 -7.99 -21.47
N ALA A 5 36.22 -9.15 -20.81
CA ALA A 5 34.90 -9.74 -20.51
C ALA A 5 34.19 -9.00 -19.36
N TYR A 6 34.95 -8.38 -18.45
CA TYR A 6 34.41 -7.51 -17.40
C TYR A 6 33.96 -6.17 -17.99
N ASP A 7 34.75 -5.58 -18.88
CA ASP A 7 34.46 -4.29 -19.49
C ASP A 7 33.19 -4.36 -20.37
N GLY A 8 32.99 -5.44 -21.13
CA GLY A 8 31.74 -5.67 -21.88
C GLY A 8 30.50 -5.89 -20.99
N LEU A 9 30.66 -6.51 -19.81
CA LEU A 9 29.58 -6.63 -18.82
C LEU A 9 29.26 -5.27 -18.20
N ALA A 10 30.28 -4.49 -17.83
CA ALA A 10 30.16 -3.22 -17.13
C ALA A 10 29.42 -2.14 -17.93
N GLN A 11 29.56 -2.12 -19.26
CA GLN A 11 28.87 -1.17 -20.15
C GLN A 11 27.34 -1.16 -20.00
N ASN A 12 26.74 -2.30 -19.61
CA ASN A 12 25.30 -2.50 -19.55
C ASN A 12 24.70 -2.40 -18.14
N LEU A 13 25.54 -2.11 -17.14
CA LEU A 13 25.17 -2.04 -15.73
C LEU A 13 24.90 -0.60 -15.28
N THR A 14 24.03 -0.44 -14.28
CA THR A 14 23.87 0.84 -13.60
C THR A 14 25.08 1.11 -12.72
N GLU A 15 25.38 2.38 -12.46
CA GLU A 15 26.48 2.78 -11.56
C GLU A 15 26.38 2.11 -10.18
N LYS A 16 25.16 1.95 -9.65
CA LYS A 16 24.92 1.22 -8.41
C LYS A 16 25.36 -0.25 -8.49
N MET A 17 25.12 -0.92 -9.62
CA MET A 17 25.51 -2.32 -9.82
C MET A 17 27.01 -2.47 -10.08
N LYS A 18 27.63 -1.53 -10.81
CA LYS A 18 29.11 -1.49 -10.96
C LYS A 18 29.78 -1.38 -9.60
N ARG A 19 29.25 -0.51 -8.72
CA ARG A 19 29.76 -0.31 -7.37
C ARG A 19 29.60 -1.50 -6.44
N THR A 20 28.81 -2.53 -6.77
CA THR A 20 28.65 -3.72 -5.93
C THR A 20 29.40 -4.95 -6.47
N LEU A 21 30.11 -4.80 -7.59
CA LEU A 21 30.90 -5.84 -8.24
C LEU A 21 32.38 -5.74 -7.86
N THR A 22 33.02 -6.89 -7.73
CA THR A 22 34.47 -7.04 -7.62
C THR A 22 34.93 -8.07 -8.66
N PRO A 23 35.83 -7.72 -9.60
CA PRO A 23 36.41 -8.67 -10.52
C PRO A 23 37.42 -9.58 -9.80
N ALA A 24 37.46 -10.87 -10.17
CA ALA A 24 38.46 -11.83 -9.73
C ALA A 24 38.89 -12.74 -10.90
N SER A 25 39.97 -13.51 -10.70
CA SER A 25 40.54 -14.43 -11.70
C SER A 25 39.49 -15.32 -12.36
N ASP A 26 38.52 -15.82 -11.58
CA ASP A 26 37.53 -16.81 -12.03
C ASP A 26 36.13 -16.22 -12.32
N GLY A 27 35.92 -14.91 -12.16
CA GLY A 27 34.59 -14.32 -12.40
C GLY A 27 34.34 -12.98 -11.72
N VAL A 28 33.06 -12.66 -11.50
CA VAL A 28 32.64 -11.43 -10.81
C VAL A 28 31.85 -11.75 -9.55
N PHE A 29 32.24 -11.13 -8.44
CA PHE A 29 31.70 -11.36 -7.11
C PHE A 29 31.08 -10.09 -6.54
N SER A 30 30.32 -10.25 -5.45
CA SER A 30 29.85 -9.10 -4.68
C SER A 30 31.00 -8.49 -3.88
N LYS A 31 31.01 -7.16 -3.72
CA LYS A 31 31.91 -6.50 -2.75
C LYS A 31 31.75 -7.01 -1.32
N ASN A 32 30.57 -7.51 -0.98
CA ASN A 32 30.27 -8.09 0.33
C ASN A 32 30.38 -9.62 0.30
N CYS A 33 31.15 -10.18 -0.65
CA CYS A 33 31.40 -11.62 -0.68
C CYS A 33 32.21 -12.00 0.57
N LEU A 34 31.66 -12.92 1.37
CA LEU A 34 32.33 -13.38 2.59
C LEU A 34 33.46 -14.37 2.32
N GLY A 35 33.71 -14.77 1.07
CA GLY A 35 34.75 -15.75 0.67
C GLY A 35 34.51 -17.18 1.18
N MET A 36 33.72 -17.34 2.24
CA MET A 36 33.41 -18.60 2.88
C MET A 36 32.14 -19.19 2.29
N VAL A 37 32.29 -20.38 1.71
CA VAL A 37 31.18 -21.25 1.38
C VAL A 37 31.36 -22.51 2.21
N THR A 38 30.43 -22.77 3.12
CA THR A 38 30.50 -23.92 4.05
C THR A 38 30.35 -25.27 3.35
N VAL A 39 29.80 -25.30 2.13
CA VAL A 39 29.60 -26.51 1.34
C VAL A 39 30.22 -26.33 -0.05
N LYS A 40 31.13 -27.23 -0.43
CA LYS A 40 31.76 -27.23 -1.77
C LYS A 40 30.67 -27.11 -2.86
N GLY A 41 30.77 -26.09 -3.71
CA GLY A 41 29.84 -25.84 -4.82
C GLY A 41 28.68 -24.88 -4.53
N THR A 42 28.48 -24.40 -3.30
CA THR A 42 27.50 -23.32 -3.05
C THR A 42 28.10 -21.92 -3.25
N ILE A 43 27.25 -20.93 -3.50
CA ILE A 43 27.66 -19.53 -3.64
C ILE A 43 27.13 -18.77 -2.43
N CYS A 44 27.94 -17.84 -1.89
CA CYS A 44 27.51 -17.01 -0.77
C CYS A 44 26.25 -16.20 -1.11
N VAL A 45 25.48 -15.83 -0.08
CA VAL A 45 24.18 -15.16 -0.21
C VAL A 45 24.29 -13.87 -1.04
N HIS A 46 25.32 -13.06 -0.79
CA HIS A 46 25.54 -11.81 -1.53
C HIS A 46 25.80 -12.04 -3.03
N CYS A 47 26.64 -13.01 -3.38
CA CYS A 47 26.92 -13.35 -4.78
C CYS A 47 25.71 -13.99 -5.48
N ARG A 48 24.88 -14.74 -4.74
CA ARG A 48 23.60 -15.27 -5.24
C ARG A 48 22.63 -14.14 -5.63
N TYR A 49 22.43 -13.16 -4.74
CA TYR A 49 21.57 -12.01 -5.01
C TYR A 49 22.11 -11.14 -6.15
N LEU A 50 23.42 -10.94 -6.20
CA LEU A 50 24.07 -10.22 -7.28
C LEU A 50 23.82 -10.89 -8.63
N ARG A 51 24.03 -12.21 -8.72
CA ARG A 51 23.76 -12.99 -9.94
C ARG A 51 22.29 -12.87 -10.37
N LYS A 52 21.35 -12.96 -9.43
CA LYS A 52 19.91 -12.76 -9.71
C LYS A 52 19.64 -11.38 -10.30
N SER A 53 20.30 -10.36 -9.75
CA SER A 53 20.16 -8.97 -10.20
C SER A 53 20.74 -8.74 -11.59
N LEU A 54 21.91 -9.32 -11.88
CA LEU A 54 22.55 -9.29 -13.19
C LEU A 54 21.69 -9.98 -14.27
N LEU A 55 21.12 -11.14 -13.96
CA LEU A 55 20.22 -11.86 -14.86
C LEU A 55 18.93 -11.07 -15.13
N ALA A 56 18.33 -10.47 -14.10
CA ALA A 56 17.16 -9.60 -14.26
C ALA A 56 17.47 -8.38 -15.15
N ARG A 57 18.65 -7.78 -14.99
CA ARG A 57 19.10 -6.67 -15.85
C ARG A 57 19.30 -7.12 -17.30
N LYS A 58 19.98 -8.24 -17.53
CA LYS A 58 20.17 -8.83 -18.86
C LYS A 58 18.82 -9.11 -19.53
N SER A 59 17.86 -9.66 -18.78
CA SER A 59 16.49 -9.87 -19.26
C SER A 59 15.80 -8.55 -19.64
N LYS A 60 15.89 -7.52 -18.79
CA LYS A 60 15.32 -6.19 -19.08
C LYS A 60 15.93 -5.53 -20.32
N LEU A 61 17.23 -5.66 -20.53
CA LEU A 61 17.92 -5.13 -21.71
C LEU A 61 17.53 -5.87 -23.00
N LYS A 62 17.27 -7.18 -22.91
CA LYS A 62 16.78 -7.97 -24.04
C LYS A 62 15.31 -7.71 -24.38
N LYS A 63 14.50 -7.26 -23.42
CA LYS A 63 13.08 -6.94 -23.65
C LYS A 63 12.96 -5.67 -24.48
N LYS A 64 12.50 -5.80 -25.72
CA LYS A 64 12.00 -4.66 -26.50
C LYS A 64 10.84 -4.02 -25.75
N ARG A 65 10.84 -2.69 -25.62
CA ARG A 65 9.69 -1.97 -25.04
C ARG A 65 8.51 -2.18 -25.98
N VAL A 66 7.47 -2.85 -25.52
CA VAL A 66 6.19 -2.90 -26.24
C VAL A 66 5.57 -1.50 -26.11
N THR A 67 5.75 -0.68 -27.14
CA THR A 67 5.12 0.62 -27.23
C THR A 67 3.69 0.41 -27.71
N HIS A 68 2.73 0.42 -26.78
CA HIS A 68 1.33 0.51 -27.17
C HIS A 68 1.11 1.83 -27.92
N ASN A 69 0.48 1.75 -29.08
CA ASN A 69 0.09 2.94 -29.85
C ASN A 69 -0.80 3.86 -29.00
N LEU A 70 -0.76 5.16 -29.30
CA LEU A 70 -1.48 6.17 -28.53
C LEU A 70 -2.98 5.88 -28.48
N SER A 71 -3.54 5.40 -29.59
CA SER A 71 -4.95 5.01 -29.73
C SER A 71 -5.36 3.90 -28.74
N HIS A 72 -4.53 2.89 -28.53
CA HIS A 72 -4.80 1.83 -27.56
C HIS A 72 -4.79 2.38 -26.12
N LYS A 73 -3.84 3.25 -25.78
CA LYS A 73 -3.79 3.89 -24.46
C LYS A 73 -5.03 4.74 -24.22
N LEU A 74 -5.42 5.54 -25.20
CA LEU A 74 -6.62 6.37 -25.14
C LEU A 74 -7.87 5.52 -24.96
N ARG A 75 -8.01 4.42 -25.72
CA ARG A 75 -9.12 3.47 -25.57
C ARG A 75 -9.21 2.90 -24.16
N MET A 76 -8.09 2.46 -23.61
CA MET A 76 -8.03 1.89 -22.25
C MET A 76 -8.36 2.95 -21.18
N ALA A 77 -7.88 4.18 -21.35
CA ALA A 77 -8.20 5.30 -20.46
C ALA A 77 -9.71 5.61 -20.50
N ASN A 78 -10.31 5.73 -21.69
CA ASN A 78 -11.73 5.98 -21.85
C ASN A 78 -12.60 4.88 -21.23
N GLN A 79 -12.23 3.61 -21.41
CA GLN A 79 -12.92 2.49 -20.75
C GLN A 79 -12.81 2.54 -19.23
N LYS A 80 -11.65 2.94 -18.69
CA LYS A 80 -11.48 3.15 -17.25
C LYS A 80 -12.37 4.28 -16.75
N THR A 81 -12.40 5.41 -17.44
CA THR A 81 -13.25 6.56 -17.08
C THR A 81 -14.73 6.18 -17.09
N LYS A 82 -15.20 5.49 -18.12
CA LYS A 82 -16.59 4.99 -18.19
C LYS A 82 -16.95 4.08 -17.02
N ARG A 83 -16.07 3.13 -16.67
CA ARG A 83 -16.28 2.24 -15.51
C ARG A 83 -16.36 3.01 -14.20
N ILE A 84 -15.48 3.98 -14.00
CA ILE A 84 -15.49 4.82 -12.78
C ILE A 84 -16.76 5.66 -12.73
N ALA A 85 -17.15 6.30 -13.83
CA ALA A 85 -18.36 7.10 -13.90
C ALA A 85 -19.62 6.28 -13.59
N SER A 86 -19.74 5.08 -14.16
CA SER A 86 -20.84 4.15 -13.86
C SER A 86 -20.85 3.76 -12.38
N ARG A 87 -19.69 3.40 -11.81
CA ARG A 87 -19.59 3.07 -10.37
C ARG A 87 -19.96 4.26 -9.48
N LEU A 88 -19.55 5.47 -9.83
CA LEU A 88 -19.91 6.69 -9.11
C LEU A 88 -21.43 6.92 -9.13
N CYS A 89 -22.07 6.70 -10.29
CA CYS A 89 -23.52 6.78 -10.40
C CYS A 89 -24.22 5.77 -9.47
N THR A 90 -23.79 4.51 -9.48
CA THR A 90 -24.33 3.47 -8.59
C THR A 90 -24.15 3.83 -7.11
N LEU A 91 -22.93 4.22 -6.72
CA LEU A 91 -22.63 4.58 -5.32
C LEU A 91 -23.41 5.82 -4.89
N ALA A 92 -23.55 6.82 -5.76
CA ALA A 92 -24.35 8.01 -5.47
C ALA A 92 -25.84 7.66 -5.30
N GLY A 93 -26.35 6.74 -6.12
CA GLY A 93 -27.70 6.19 -5.98
C GLY A 93 -27.90 5.48 -4.63
N GLN A 94 -26.97 4.60 -4.26
CA GLN A 94 -27.00 3.90 -2.96
C GLN A 94 -26.96 4.86 -1.78
N VAL A 95 -26.08 5.87 -1.82
CA VAL A 95 -26.00 6.90 -0.78
C VAL A 95 -27.32 7.68 -0.68
N ARG A 96 -27.95 8.00 -1.81
CA ARG A 96 -29.25 8.68 -1.81
C ARG A 96 -30.34 7.80 -1.19
N ALA A 97 -30.42 6.54 -1.58
CA ALA A 97 -31.38 5.58 -1.02
C ALA A 97 -31.19 5.41 0.50
N MET A 98 -29.95 5.24 0.97
CA MET A 98 -29.66 5.15 2.41
C MET A 98 -30.06 6.44 3.16
N LYS A 99 -29.82 7.61 2.57
CA LYS A 99 -30.24 8.89 3.18
C LYS A 99 -31.75 8.99 3.27
N GLU A 100 -32.46 8.55 2.24
CA GLU A 100 -33.93 8.56 2.23
C GLU A 100 -34.50 7.58 3.25
N GLU A 101 -33.97 6.36 3.30
CA GLU A 101 -34.33 5.37 4.33
C GLU A 101 -34.09 5.91 5.74
N ASN A 102 -32.91 6.50 5.98
CA ASN A 102 -32.59 7.12 7.27
C ASN A 102 -33.49 8.30 7.60
N SER A 103 -33.94 9.08 6.60
CA SER A 103 -34.86 10.21 6.83
C SER A 103 -36.27 9.77 7.24
N ARG A 104 -36.65 8.53 6.93
CA ARG A 104 -37.94 7.94 7.32
C ARG A 104 -37.92 7.39 8.75
N LEU A 105 -36.74 7.16 9.33
CA LEU A 105 -36.60 6.69 10.71
C LEU A 105 -36.76 7.87 11.67
N SER A 106 -37.65 7.72 12.66
CA SER A 106 -37.81 8.71 13.72
C SER A 106 -36.65 8.63 14.73
N ASP A 107 -36.32 9.77 15.33
CA ASP A 107 -35.28 9.84 16.37
C ASP A 107 -35.65 8.95 17.58
N GLU A 108 -36.95 8.75 17.90
CA GLU A 108 -37.36 7.84 18.98
C GLU A 108 -37.09 6.37 18.64
N THR A 109 -37.39 5.96 17.40
CA THR A 109 -37.13 4.59 16.92
C THR A 109 -35.64 4.29 16.95
N PHE A 110 -34.83 5.27 16.54
CA PHE A 110 -33.38 5.17 16.58
C PHE A 110 -32.84 5.04 18.01
N LEU A 111 -33.29 5.89 18.94
CA LEU A 111 -32.89 5.80 20.35
C LEU A 111 -33.37 4.50 21.01
N GLY A 112 -34.54 3.99 20.63
CA GLY A 112 -35.04 2.68 21.05
C GLY A 112 -34.07 1.56 20.69
N ARG A 113 -33.64 1.51 19.41
CA ARG A 113 -32.64 0.52 18.95
C ARG A 113 -31.28 0.68 19.62
N ILE A 114 -30.86 1.91 19.92
CA ILE A 114 -29.61 2.14 20.66
C ILE A 114 -29.69 1.51 22.05
N LYS A 115 -30.82 1.62 22.76
CA LYS A 115 -30.95 1.08 24.12
C LYS A 115 -30.81 -0.44 24.19
N GLU A 116 -31.04 -1.16 23.09
CA GLU A 116 -30.84 -2.61 22.99
C GLU A 116 -29.36 -3.01 22.94
N LEU A 117 -28.47 -2.08 22.57
CA LEU A 117 -27.04 -2.35 22.50
C LEU A 117 -26.41 -2.39 23.89
N PRO A 118 -25.29 -3.12 24.09
CA PRO A 118 -24.50 -3.01 25.32
C PRO A 118 -24.06 -1.57 25.61
N PRO A 119 -23.94 -1.14 26.88
CA PRO A 119 -23.68 0.26 27.26
C PRO A 119 -22.54 0.93 26.50
N LYS A 120 -21.44 0.20 26.28
CA LYS A 120 -20.27 0.67 25.51
C LYS A 120 -20.59 0.95 24.04
N GLN A 121 -21.38 0.09 23.41
CA GLN A 121 -21.83 0.27 22.02
C GLN A 121 -22.86 1.40 21.92
N GLN A 122 -23.68 1.61 22.95
CA GLN A 122 -24.58 2.76 23.02
C GLN A 122 -23.81 4.08 23.01
N GLU A 123 -22.81 4.20 23.89
CA GLU A 123 -21.96 5.39 23.95
C GLU A 123 -21.27 5.65 22.62
N ALA A 124 -20.68 4.62 22.01
CA ALA A 124 -20.03 4.74 20.71
C ALA A 124 -21.01 5.22 19.62
N ALA A 125 -22.20 4.62 19.52
CA ALA A 125 -23.22 5.02 18.56
C ALA A 125 -23.65 6.48 18.74
N LEU A 126 -23.93 6.89 19.98
CA LEU A 126 -24.28 8.27 20.31
C LEU A 126 -23.15 9.25 19.98
N HIS A 127 -21.90 8.85 20.24
CA HIS A 127 -20.72 9.65 19.90
C HIS A 127 -20.55 9.83 18.39
N MET A 128 -20.69 8.76 17.60
CA MET A 128 -20.63 8.83 16.13
C MET A 128 -21.71 9.75 15.57
N PHE A 129 -22.95 9.64 16.04
CA PHE A 129 -24.05 10.50 15.59
C PHE A 129 -23.84 11.96 16.01
N LYS A 130 -23.41 12.19 17.26
CA LYS A 130 -23.04 13.53 17.72
C LYS A 130 -21.89 14.12 16.92
N ALA A 131 -20.93 13.31 16.46
CA ALA A 131 -19.83 13.77 15.62
C ALA A 131 -20.33 14.10 14.20
N ALA A 132 -21.15 13.23 13.60
CA ALA A 132 -21.70 13.42 12.26
C ALA A 132 -22.62 14.65 12.13
N LYS A 133 -23.39 15.00 13.19
CA LYS A 133 -24.25 16.21 13.19
C LYS A 133 -23.47 17.52 13.33
N ARG A 134 -22.17 17.50 13.64
CA ARG A 134 -21.40 18.73 13.92
C ARG A 134 -20.86 19.41 12.67
N LYS A 135 -20.87 20.74 12.69
CA LYS A 135 -20.21 21.60 11.71
C LYS A 135 -18.73 21.88 12.04
N SER A 136 -18.29 21.61 13.28
CA SER A 136 -16.92 21.89 13.76
C SER A 136 -16.46 20.85 14.79
N VAL A 137 -15.14 20.58 14.79
CA VAL A 137 -14.49 19.59 15.67
C VAL A 137 -14.08 20.18 17.03
N ARG A 138 -14.06 21.51 17.17
CA ARG A 138 -13.68 22.19 18.41
C ARG A 138 -14.77 21.98 19.48
N GLY A 139 -14.39 21.47 20.66
CA GLY A 139 -15.26 21.40 21.85
C GLY A 139 -15.98 20.08 22.11
N MET A 140 -15.52 18.94 21.58
CA MET A 140 -16.10 17.65 21.94
C MET A 140 -15.82 17.29 23.40
N ARG A 141 -16.87 17.20 24.22
CA ARG A 141 -16.80 16.62 25.56
C ARG A 141 -17.07 15.11 25.46
N TYR A 142 -16.15 14.31 25.98
CA TYR A 142 -16.27 12.86 26.13
C TYR A 142 -16.66 12.54 27.58
N SER A 143 -17.31 11.39 27.81
CA SER A 143 -17.54 10.91 29.18
C SER A 143 -16.20 10.59 29.85
N LYS A 144 -16.18 10.58 31.19
CA LYS A 144 -14.96 10.28 31.95
C LYS A 144 -14.51 8.86 31.67
N GLU A 145 -15.47 7.96 31.55
CA GLU A 145 -15.36 6.54 31.24
C GLU A 145 -14.69 6.34 29.87
N TRP A 146 -15.14 7.07 28.85
CA TRP A 146 -14.53 7.04 27.51
C TRP A 146 -13.08 7.52 27.50
N ILE A 147 -12.76 8.58 28.26
CA ILE A 147 -11.40 9.11 28.37
C ILE A 147 -10.48 8.11 29.08
N LEU A 148 -10.97 7.52 30.19
CA LEU A 148 -10.23 6.48 30.93
C LEU A 148 -9.92 5.28 30.04
N GLU A 149 -10.87 4.84 29.22
CA GLU A 149 -10.65 3.74 28.30
C GLU A 149 -9.62 4.09 27.20
N CYS A 150 -9.68 5.30 26.64
CA CYS A 150 -8.67 5.79 25.70
C CYS A 150 -7.25 5.79 26.32
N LEU A 151 -7.14 6.16 27.60
CA LEU A 151 -5.88 6.15 28.34
C LEU A 151 -5.38 4.71 28.56
N ILE A 152 -6.24 3.80 29.00
CA ILE A 152 -5.92 2.38 29.19
C ILE A 152 -5.45 1.75 27.87
N MET A 153 -6.15 2.02 26.76
CA MET A 153 -5.81 1.50 25.44
C MET A 153 -4.66 2.26 24.74
N ARG A 154 -4.06 3.27 25.39
CA ARG A 154 -2.99 4.13 24.85
C ARG A 154 -3.34 4.73 23.48
N MET A 155 -4.61 5.03 23.24
CA MET A 155 -5.05 5.62 21.98
C MET A 155 -4.65 7.09 21.92
N LYS A 156 -3.92 7.49 20.87
CA LYS A 156 -3.50 8.89 20.67
C LYS A 156 -4.62 9.73 20.02
N GLY A 157 -5.79 9.73 20.65
CA GLY A 157 -6.94 10.53 20.28
C GLY A 157 -7.88 9.90 19.25
N PRO A 158 -8.92 10.63 18.84
CA PRO A 158 -10.06 10.10 18.07
C PRO A 158 -9.73 9.76 16.60
N LYS A 159 -8.52 10.04 16.11
CA LYS A 159 -8.09 9.70 14.72
C LYS A 159 -8.00 8.19 14.44
N LEU A 160 -8.12 7.37 15.48
CA LEU A 160 -8.10 5.91 15.37
C LEU A 160 -9.50 5.31 15.07
N TYR A 161 -10.56 6.13 15.08
CA TYR A 161 -11.91 5.75 14.68
C TYR A 161 -12.39 6.59 13.49
#